data_AF-A0A963Q7S4-F1
#
_entry.id   AF-A0A963Q7S4-F1
#
_cell.length_a   1.000
_cell.length_b   1.000
_cell.length_c   1.000
_cell.angle_alpha   90.00
_cell.angle_beta   90.00
_cell.angle_gamma   90.00
#
_symmetry.space_group_name_H-M   'P 1'
#
loop_
_entity.id
_entity.type
_entity.pdbx_description
1 polymer ?
#
loop_
_entity_poly.entity_id
_entity_poly.type
_entity_poly.pdbx_seq_one_letter_code
_entity_poly.pdbx_strand_id
1 'polypeptide(L)'
;MHPTFTRRRMVTATMLTLATAPLWAQSGAYPAKPIKIIVPSPPGGSTDQLARLVGQRLQDAWGQSVVVDNKPGAGLRLGADFVAKSPADGYTLLMGAVHHSIAQAIYTKRSYEFQRDLA
;
A
#
# COMPACT_ATOMS: atom_id res chain seq x y z
N MET A 1 10.40 38.41 57.06
CA MET A 1 10.67 37.22 56.22
C MET A 1 9.33 36.63 55.80
N HIS A 2 8.88 36.89 54.56
CA HIS A 2 7.69 36.28 53.97
C HIS A 2 8.10 35.52 52.71
N PRO A 3 7.75 34.22 52.57
CA PRO A 3 8.16 33.42 51.43
C PRO A 3 7.34 33.81 50.19
N THR A 4 8.03 34.23 49.12
CA THR A 4 7.46 34.52 47.81
C THR A 4 7.11 33.21 47.09
N PHE A 5 5.83 32.82 47.13
CA PHE A 5 5.34 31.65 46.41
C PHE A 5 5.44 31.83 44.89
N THR A 6 6.18 30.91 44.28
CA THR A 6 6.58 30.88 42.87
C THR A 6 5.39 30.59 41.95
N ARG A 7 4.87 31.64 41.29
CA ARG A 7 3.85 31.58 40.22
C ARG A 7 4.23 30.67 39.04
N ARG A 8 5.51 30.29 38.93
CA ARG A 8 6.09 29.51 37.83
C ARG A 8 5.69 28.02 37.82
N ARG A 9 5.14 27.50 38.93
CA ARG A 9 4.74 26.09 39.04
C ARG A 9 3.31 25.78 38.59
N MET A 10 2.46 26.79 38.38
CA MET A 10 1.07 26.56 37.96
C MET A 10 0.89 26.41 36.45
N VAL A 11 1.84 26.86 35.62
CA VAL A 11 1.72 26.75 34.15
C VAL A 11 2.07 25.34 33.65
N THR A 12 2.82 24.56 34.43
CA THR A 12 3.27 23.22 34.02
C THR A 12 2.19 22.14 34.16
N ALA A 13 1.11 22.40 34.91
CA ALA A 13 0.07 21.40 35.19
C ALA A 13 -1.03 21.33 34.11
N THR A 14 -1.20 22.38 33.29
CA THR A 14 -2.31 22.44 32.31
C THR A 14 -1.95 21.87 30.93
N MET A 15 -0.66 21.63 30.66
CA MET A 15 -0.22 21.06 29.37
C MET A 15 -0.29 19.53 29.31
N LEU A 16 -0.52 18.83 30.44
CA LEU A 16 -0.49 17.37 30.48
C LEU A 16 -1.86 16.71 30.24
N THR A 17 -2.95 17.46 30.21
CA THR A 17 -4.31 16.92 30.08
C THR A 17 -4.86 16.90 28.65
N LEU A 18 -4.15 17.45 27.66
CA LEU A 18 -4.59 17.42 26.26
C LEU A 18 -4.02 16.23 25.45
N ALA A 19 -3.18 15.38 26.06
CA ALA A 19 -2.52 14.27 25.38
C ALA A 19 -3.31 12.94 25.42
N THR A 20 -4.48 12.90 26.04
CA THR A 20 -5.33 11.70 26.12
C THR A 20 -6.60 11.81 25.29
N ALA A 21 -6.51 12.42 24.10
CA ALA A 21 -7.52 12.15 23.08
C ALA A 21 -7.35 10.67 22.68
N PRO A 22 -8.40 9.83 22.75
CA PRO A 22 -8.31 8.49 22.21
C PRO A 22 -8.00 8.65 20.71
N LEU A 23 -6.82 8.20 20.31
CA LEU A 23 -6.56 7.90 18.91
C LEU A 23 -7.53 6.76 18.58
N TRP A 24 -8.74 7.11 18.13
CA TRP A 24 -9.59 6.15 17.47
C TRP A 24 -8.81 5.70 16.25
N ALA A 25 -8.16 4.54 16.38
CA ALA A 25 -7.69 3.80 15.25
C ALA A 25 -8.90 3.70 14.31
N GLN A 26 -8.83 4.38 13.17
CA GLN A 26 -9.81 4.22 12.11
C GLN A 26 -9.60 2.82 11.54
N SER A 27 -10.02 1.79 12.27
CA SER A 27 -10.23 0.45 11.73
C SER A 27 -11.47 0.50 10.84
N GLY A 28 -11.45 1.35 9.81
CA GLY A 28 -12.30 1.12 8.67
C GLY A 28 -11.89 -0.24 8.14
N ALA A 29 -12.82 -1.20 8.14
CA ALA A 29 -12.55 -2.53 7.63
C ALA A 29 -11.96 -2.38 6.23
N TYR A 30 -10.73 -2.85 6.04
CA TYR A 30 -10.15 -2.91 4.71
C TYR A 30 -10.99 -3.89 3.89
N PRO A 31 -11.35 -3.57 2.63
CA PRO A 31 -11.07 -2.33 1.90
C PRO A 31 -12.16 -1.23 2.08
N ALA A 32 -11.74 0.03 2.21
CA ALA A 32 -12.62 1.20 2.32
C ALA A 32 -12.71 2.06 1.05
N LYS A 33 -11.91 1.73 0.02
CA LYS A 33 -11.91 2.36 -1.30
C LYS A 33 -11.62 1.29 -2.38
N PRO A 34 -11.86 1.56 -3.67
CA PRO A 34 -11.55 0.62 -4.74
C PRO A 34 -10.09 0.15 -4.73
N ILE A 35 -9.88 -1.14 -5.02
CA ILE A 35 -8.55 -1.72 -5.20
C ILE A 35 -8.17 -1.66 -6.68
N LYS A 36 -6.89 -1.46 -6.97
CA LYS A 36 -6.32 -1.56 -8.29
C LYS A 36 -5.40 -2.77 -8.40
N ILE A 37 -5.61 -3.59 -9.42
CA ILE A 37 -4.68 -4.65 -9.82
C ILE A 37 -3.90 -4.16 -11.04
N ILE A 38 -2.59 -3.99 -10.88
CA ILE A 38 -1.67 -3.65 -11.96
C ILE A 38 -1.26 -4.93 -12.68
N VAL A 39 -1.53 -4.98 -13.98
CA VAL A 39 -1.13 -6.09 -14.85
C VAL A 39 0.06 -5.65 -15.70
N PRO A 40 1.26 -6.24 -15.53
CA PRO A 40 2.45 -5.80 -16.25
C PRO A 40 2.52 -6.27 -17.71
N SER A 41 1.42 -6.78 -18.28
CA SER A 41 1.30 -7.28 -19.65
C SER A 41 0.21 -6.54 -20.45
N PRO A 42 0.21 -6.65 -21.80
CA PRO A 42 -0.84 -6.07 -22.63
C PRO A 42 -2.24 -6.60 -22.28
N PRO A 43 -3.31 -5.80 -22.51
CA PRO A 43 -4.69 -6.23 -22.30
C PRO A 43 -5.06 -7.37 -23.26
N GLY A 44 -5.97 -8.26 -22.83
CA GLY A 44 -6.43 -9.41 -23.60
C GLY A 44 -5.52 -10.64 -23.57
N GLY A 45 -4.30 -10.54 -23.02
CA GLY A 45 -3.43 -11.70 -22.77
C GLY A 45 -3.91 -12.57 -21.60
N SER A 46 -3.33 -13.77 -21.44
CA SER A 46 -3.70 -14.72 -20.38
C SER A 46 -3.62 -14.14 -18.97
N THR A 47 -2.58 -13.36 -18.67
CA THR A 47 -2.41 -12.69 -17.38
C THR A 47 -3.50 -11.64 -17.13
N ASP A 48 -3.93 -10.91 -18.17
CA ASP A 48 -5.01 -9.92 -18.05
C ASP A 48 -6.36 -10.59 -17.82
N GLN A 49 -6.64 -11.68 -18.54
CA GLN A 49 -7.86 -12.47 -18.34
C GLN A 49 -7.93 -13.03 -16.91
N LEU A 50 -6.81 -13.58 -16.42
CA LEU A 50 -6.73 -14.07 -15.04
C LEU A 50 -6.94 -12.94 -14.03
N ALA A 51 -6.34 -11.77 -14.24
CA ALA A 51 -6.52 -10.61 -13.36
C ALA A 51 -7.96 -10.12 -13.31
N ARG A 52 -8.68 -10.13 -14.44
CA ARG A 52 -10.09 -9.77 -14.48
C ARG A 52 -10.95 -10.79 -13.75
N LEU A 53 -10.67 -12.09 -13.91
CA LEU A 53 -11.35 -13.14 -13.18
C LEU A 53 -11.13 -13.02 -11.67
N VAL A 54 -9.87 -12.84 -11.24
CA VAL A 54 -9.52 -12.64 -9.83
C VAL A 54 -10.17 -11.37 -9.29
N GLY A 55 -10.09 -10.26 -10.03
CA GLY A 55 -10.69 -8.99 -9.65
C GLY A 55 -12.20 -9.08 -9.43
N GLN A 56 -12.91 -9.81 -10.31
CA GLN A 56 -14.34 -10.05 -10.13
C GLN A 56 -14.64 -10.80 -8.82
N ARG A 57 -13.90 -11.86 -8.50
CA ARG A 57 -14.10 -12.64 -7.26
C ARG A 57 -13.74 -11.84 -6.01
N LEU A 58 -12.71 -11.02 -6.08
CA LEU A 58 -12.33 -10.12 -5.00
C LEU A 58 -13.38 -9.03 -4.79
N GLN A 59 -13.95 -8.50 -5.86
CA GLN A 59 -15.06 -7.56 -5.79
C GLN A 59 -16.28 -8.19 -5.09
N ASP A 60 -16.63 -9.44 -5.43
CA ASP A 60 -17.73 -10.16 -4.78
C ASP A 60 -17.44 -10.39 -3.28
N ALA A 61 -16.19 -10.69 -2.91
CA ALA A 61 -15.80 -10.96 -1.53
C ALA A 61 -15.72 -9.69 -0.66
N TRP A 62 -15.25 -8.58 -1.23
CA TRP A 62 -15.00 -7.34 -0.49
C TRP A 62 -16.15 -6.32 -0.59
N GLY A 63 -17.04 -6.46 -1.58
CA GLY A 63 -18.06 -5.46 -1.86
C GLY A 63 -17.50 -4.11 -2.34
N GLN A 64 -16.20 -4.05 -2.64
CA GLN A 64 -15.52 -2.88 -3.20
C GLN A 64 -15.11 -3.14 -4.64
N SER A 65 -15.15 -2.10 -5.47
CA SER A 65 -14.71 -2.20 -6.86
C SER A 65 -13.23 -2.60 -6.96
N VAL A 66 -12.94 -3.53 -7.87
CA VAL A 66 -11.57 -3.94 -8.20
C VAL A 66 -11.29 -3.62 -9.66
N VAL A 67 -10.34 -2.71 -9.89
CA VAL A 67 -10.02 -2.18 -11.22
C VAL A 67 -8.72 -2.79 -11.73
N VAL A 68 -8.76 -3.36 -12.93
CA VAL A 68 -7.57 -3.89 -13.62
C VAL A 68 -6.98 -2.80 -14.52
N ASP A 69 -5.70 -2.45 -14.27
CA ASP A 69 -4.94 -1.42 -15.01
C ASP A 69 -3.68 -2.07 -15.63
N ASN A 70 -3.64 -2.12 -16.97
CA ASN A 70 -2.53 -2.73 -17.71
C ASN A 70 -1.38 -1.73 -17.87
N LYS A 71 -0.18 -2.09 -17.38
CA LYS A 71 1.07 -1.32 -17.51
C LYS A 71 2.18 -2.15 -18.16
N PRO A 72 2.08 -2.46 -19.46
CA PRO A 72 3.09 -3.23 -20.18
C PRO A 72 4.39 -2.44 -20.36
N GLY A 73 5.52 -3.13 -20.41
CA GLY A 73 6.82 -2.55 -20.75
C GLY A 73 7.99 -3.12 -19.95
N ALA A 74 9.22 -2.86 -20.42
CA ALA A 74 10.47 -3.24 -19.76
C ALA A 74 10.54 -4.72 -19.31
N GLY A 75 10.05 -5.65 -20.14
CA GLY A 75 10.01 -7.07 -19.79
C GLY A 75 9.16 -7.38 -18.55
N LEU A 76 7.96 -6.78 -18.47
CA LEU A 76 7.02 -6.83 -17.33
C LEU A 76 7.48 -6.03 -16.09
N ARG A 77 8.69 -5.45 -16.08
CA ARG A 77 9.21 -4.76 -14.89
C ARG A 77 8.57 -3.40 -14.64
N LEU A 78 8.02 -2.75 -15.67
CA LEU A 78 7.43 -1.41 -15.53
C LEU A 78 6.24 -1.43 -14.56
N GLY A 79 5.31 -2.38 -14.73
CA GLY A 79 4.17 -2.53 -13.82
C GLY A 79 4.59 -2.89 -12.41
N ALA A 80 5.58 -3.77 -12.25
CA ALA A 80 6.09 -4.16 -10.93
C ALA A 80 6.79 -2.99 -10.21
N ASP A 81 7.61 -2.20 -10.93
CA ASP A 81 8.25 -0.99 -10.39
C ASP A 81 7.22 0.08 -9.99
N PHE A 82 6.13 0.21 -10.75
CA PHE A 82 5.02 1.09 -10.40
C PHE A 82 4.36 0.67 -9.07
N VAL A 83 4.08 -0.63 -8.89
CA VAL A 83 3.48 -1.13 -7.64
C VAL A 83 4.45 -0.99 -6.47
N ALA A 84 5.71 -1.34 -6.65
CA ALA A 84 6.74 -1.23 -5.61
C ALA A 84 6.95 0.22 -5.11
N LYS A 85 6.65 1.22 -5.94
CA LYS A 85 6.71 2.65 -5.59
C LYS A 85 5.37 3.24 -5.14
N SER A 86 4.30 2.46 -5.21
CA SER A 86 2.97 2.89 -4.75
C SER A 86 2.91 2.86 -3.21
N PRO A 87 1.96 3.57 -2.58
CA PRO A 87 1.75 3.46 -1.14
C PRO A 87 1.55 2.00 -0.70
N ALA A 88 2.21 1.57 0.37
CA ALA A 88 2.07 0.24 0.95
C ALA A 88 0.78 0.12 1.80
N ASP A 89 -0.36 0.54 1.22
CA ASP A 89 -1.67 0.58 1.87
C ASP A 89 -2.59 -0.58 1.44
N GLY A 90 -2.10 -1.47 0.57
CA GLY A 90 -2.83 -2.63 0.07
C GLY A 90 -3.83 -2.34 -1.04
N TYR A 91 -3.96 -1.10 -1.52
CA TYR A 91 -4.94 -0.75 -2.58
C TYR A 91 -4.36 -0.80 -3.99
N THR A 92 -3.05 -1.00 -4.13
CA THR A 92 -2.38 -1.22 -5.41
C THR A 92 -1.67 -2.57 -5.35
N LEU A 93 -2.24 -3.56 -6.03
CA LEU A 93 -1.74 -4.93 -6.06
C LEU A 93 -1.07 -5.22 -7.41
N LEU A 94 -0.05 -6.07 -7.41
CA LEU A 94 0.57 -6.54 -8.64
C LEU A 94 -0.01 -7.90 -9.04
N MET A 95 -0.42 -8.06 -10.30
CA MET A 95 -0.58 -9.38 -10.89
C MET A 95 0.81 -9.94 -11.22
N GLY A 96 1.39 -10.66 -10.25
CA GLY A 96 2.73 -11.21 -10.35
C GLY A 96 2.81 -12.40 -11.32
N ALA A 97 3.93 -12.49 -12.04
CA ALA A 97 4.32 -13.66 -12.82
C ALA A 97 5.72 -14.14 -12.42
N VAL A 98 6.03 -15.42 -12.71
CA VAL A 98 7.32 -16.08 -12.40
C VAL A 98 8.53 -15.28 -12.91
N HIS A 99 8.37 -14.54 -14.01
CA HIS A 99 9.40 -13.68 -14.58
C HIS A 99 10.00 -12.69 -13.56
N HIS A 100 9.21 -12.21 -12.59
CA HIS A 100 9.70 -11.24 -11.62
C HIS A 100 10.69 -11.82 -10.60
N SER A 101 10.53 -13.09 -10.22
CA SER A 101 11.49 -13.76 -9.34
C SER A 101 12.79 -14.08 -10.08
N ILE A 102 12.72 -14.47 -11.35
CA ILE A 102 13.90 -14.75 -12.18
C ILE A 102 14.70 -13.46 -12.46
N ALA A 103 14.01 -12.34 -12.72
CA ALA A 103 14.65 -11.05 -12.98
C ALA A 103 15.54 -10.58 -11.82
N GLN A 104 15.31 -11.06 -10.59
CA GLN A 104 16.18 -10.78 -9.45
C GLN A 104 17.60 -11.34 -9.62
N ALA A 105 17.71 -12.55 -10.16
CA ALA A 105 18.97 -13.27 -10.29
C ALA A 105 19.79 -12.78 -11.49
N ILE A 106 19.12 -12.29 -12.54
CA ILE A 106 19.77 -11.94 -13.81
C ILE A 106 20.23 -10.47 -13.83
N TYR A 107 19.50 -9.56 -13.19
CA TYR A 107 19.81 -8.13 -13.25
C TYR A 107 20.53 -7.67 -11.98
N THR A 108 21.79 -7.22 -12.13
CA THR A 108 22.63 -6.73 -11.03
C THR A 108 22.22 -5.34 -10.53
N LYS A 109 21.67 -4.49 -11.42
CA LYS A 109 21.12 -3.16 -11.07
C LYS A 109 19.61 -3.20 -11.19
N ARG A 110 18.90 -3.03 -10.06
CA ARG A 110 17.44 -3.17 -9.97
C ARG A 110 16.82 -1.93 -9.31
N SER A 111 15.66 -1.52 -9.83
CA SER A 111 14.90 -0.38 -9.33
C SER A 111 14.00 -0.72 -8.13
N TYR A 112 13.74 -2.02 -7.92
CA TYR A 112 12.99 -2.58 -6.80
C TYR A 112 13.50 -4.00 -6.49
N GLU A 113 13.18 -4.52 -5.31
CA GLU A 113 13.47 -5.89 -4.85
C GLU A 113 12.15 -6.65 -4.68
N PHE A 114 11.94 -7.74 -5.44
CA PHE A 114 10.61 -8.35 -5.58
C PHE A 114 10.14 -9.05 -4.29
N GLN A 115 11.03 -9.57 -3.45
CA GLN A 115 10.63 -10.20 -2.19
C GLN A 115 10.29 -9.16 -1.11
N ARG A 116 11.10 -8.11 -0.97
CA ARG A 116 10.85 -7.06 0.03
C ARG A 116 9.70 -6.14 -0.35
N ASP A 117 9.58 -5.79 -1.62
CA ASP A 117 8.69 -4.71 -2.05
C ASP A 117 7.32 -5.22 -2.54
N LEU A 118 7.15 -6.53 -2.79
CA LEU A 118 5.97 -7.09 -3.46
C LEU A 118 5.49 -8.48 -2.94
N ALA A 119 6.15 -9.08 -1.95
CA ALA A 119 5.74 -10.37 -1.36
C ALA A 119 4.86 -10.22 -0.12
#